data_AF-A0A2A4NN32-F1
#
_entry.id   AF-A0A2A4NN32-F1
#
_cell.length_a   1.000
_cell.length_b   1.000
_cell.length_c   1.000
_cell.angle_alpha   90.00
_cell.angle_beta   90.00
_cell.angle_gamma   90.00
#
_symmetry.space_group_name_H-M   'P 1'
#
loop_
_entity.id
_entity.type
_entity.pdbx_description
1 polymer ?
#
loop_
_entity_poly.entity_id
_entity_poly.type
_entity_poly.pdbx_seq_one_letter_code
_entity_poly.pdbx_strand_id
1 'polypeptide(L)'
;MKMELDGLKNIWNKQTTGDNEKISTAEIYKMIHAKSSTTVKWIFMISLIELGLGVITGILSAFFDSHKEGITHLKSMGIYEYLEIISVIITVVILGFIGAFFYQYKKISVAENIRELINTIVNTRKIVRYYILFNLGTSGIIFTVSMLIGISQGYTTAMQLDGIENPHIPLKIWILSSIIVIITVSIIITIVWYIYKLIYGRLLKKLHKNHQELLELE
;
A
#
# COMPACT_ATOMS: atom_id res chain seq x y z
N MET A 1 -16.14 -5.59 -21.76
CA MET A 1 -17.50 -5.04 -21.98
C MET A 1 -18.17 -5.58 -23.24
N LYS A 2 -17.68 -5.36 -24.49
CA LYS A 2 -18.34 -5.94 -25.68
C LYS A 2 -18.29 -7.49 -25.75
N MET A 3 -17.22 -8.09 -25.24
CA MET A 3 -17.03 -9.56 -25.24
C MET A 3 -17.92 -10.33 -24.23
N GLU A 4 -18.56 -9.63 -23.28
CA GLU A 4 -19.45 -10.24 -22.27
C GLU A 4 -20.90 -10.34 -22.78
N LEU A 5 -21.30 -9.43 -23.66
CA LEU A 5 -22.67 -9.36 -24.17
C LEU A 5 -22.92 -10.40 -25.26
N ASP A 6 -21.93 -10.65 -26.14
CA ASP A 6 -22.06 -11.63 -27.22
C ASP A 6 -22.17 -13.07 -26.69
N GLY A 7 -21.47 -13.38 -25.58
CA GLY A 7 -21.61 -14.65 -24.88
C GLY A 7 -23.00 -14.83 -24.27
N LEU A 8 -23.52 -13.80 -23.61
CA LEU A 8 -24.88 -13.80 -23.04
C LEU A 8 -25.96 -13.90 -24.12
N LYS A 9 -25.79 -13.24 -25.26
CA LYS A 9 -26.73 -13.25 -26.39
C LYS A 9 -26.77 -14.62 -27.07
N ASN A 10 -25.63 -15.30 -27.17
CA ASN A 10 -25.53 -16.64 -27.73
C ASN A 10 -26.18 -17.70 -26.81
N ILE A 11 -26.11 -17.51 -25.49
CA ILE A 11 -26.77 -18.36 -24.49
C ILE A 11 -28.28 -18.12 -24.47
N TRP A 12 -28.72 -16.86 -24.58
CA TRP A 12 -30.15 -16.52 -24.61
C TRP A 12 -30.84 -17.02 -25.89
N ASN A 13 -30.18 -16.97 -27.05
CA ASN A 13 -30.67 -17.57 -28.29
C ASN A 13 -30.74 -19.09 -28.24
N LYS A 14 -29.95 -19.76 -27.40
CA LYS A 14 -30.03 -21.21 -27.19
C LYS A 14 -31.20 -21.60 -26.27
N GLN A 15 -31.70 -20.70 -25.43
CA GLN A 15 -32.88 -20.93 -24.57
C GLN A 15 -34.20 -20.86 -25.33
N THR A 16 -34.27 -20.17 -26.49
CA THR A 16 -35.50 -19.98 -27.26
C THR A 16 -35.79 -21.09 -28.28
N THR A 17 -34.81 -21.94 -28.63
CA THR A 17 -34.96 -23.01 -29.63
C THR A 17 -35.35 -24.39 -29.08
N GLY A 18 -35.83 -24.48 -27.84
CA GLY A 18 -36.57 -25.67 -27.37
C GLY A 18 -35.74 -26.94 -27.14
N ASP A 19 -34.40 -26.86 -27.22
CA ASP A 19 -33.53 -27.96 -26.79
C ASP A 19 -33.13 -27.74 -25.32
N ASN A 20 -33.81 -28.45 -24.43
CA ASN A 20 -33.47 -28.58 -23.02
C ASN A 20 -32.19 -29.44 -22.85
N GLU A 21 -31.10 -29.10 -23.54
CA GLU A 21 -29.79 -29.56 -23.12
C GLU A 21 -29.41 -28.76 -21.88
N LYS A 22 -29.67 -29.39 -20.73
CA LYS A 22 -29.19 -29.02 -19.40
C LYS A 22 -27.83 -28.35 -19.52
N ILE A 23 -27.78 -27.04 -19.30
CA ILE A 23 -26.53 -26.30 -19.15
C ILE A 23 -25.71 -27.10 -18.15
N SER A 24 -24.63 -27.71 -18.64
CA SER A 24 -23.84 -28.64 -17.83
C SER A 24 -23.34 -27.87 -16.63
N THR A 25 -23.54 -28.40 -15.43
CA THR A 25 -23.00 -27.88 -14.18
C THR A 25 -21.49 -27.58 -14.31
N ALA A 26 -20.78 -28.30 -15.17
CA ALA A 26 -19.37 -28.04 -15.51
C ALA A 26 -19.13 -26.70 -16.23
N GLU A 27 -20.02 -26.24 -17.11
CA GLU A 27 -19.91 -24.94 -17.79
C GLU A 27 -20.24 -23.78 -16.86
N ILE A 28 -21.24 -23.96 -15.98
CA ILE A 28 -21.55 -23.00 -14.90
C ILE A 28 -20.36 -22.90 -13.94
N TYR A 29 -19.76 -24.03 -13.54
CA TYR A 29 -18.56 -24.08 -12.71
C TYR A 29 -17.38 -23.37 -13.39
N LYS A 30 -17.16 -23.58 -14.69
CA LYS A 30 -16.13 -22.90 -15.50
C LYS A 30 -16.35 -21.38 -15.54
N MET A 31 -17.59 -20.94 -15.70
CA MET A 31 -17.96 -19.52 -15.73
C MET A 31 -17.81 -18.84 -14.37
N ILE A 32 -18.24 -19.49 -13.28
CA ILE A 32 -18.09 -18.92 -11.92
C ILE A 32 -16.62 -18.95 -11.49
N HIS A 33 -15.87 -20.00 -11.83
CA HIS A 33 -14.43 -20.10 -11.62
C HIS A 33 -13.67 -18.99 -12.38
N ALA A 34 -14.08 -18.65 -13.61
CA ALA A 34 -13.52 -17.54 -14.38
C ALA A 34 -13.85 -16.16 -13.75
N LYS A 35 -15.06 -15.99 -13.21
CA LYS A 35 -15.54 -14.75 -12.58
C LYS A 35 -14.85 -14.48 -11.24
N SER A 36 -14.65 -15.52 -10.44
CA SER A 36 -13.88 -15.46 -9.19
C SER A 36 -12.40 -15.19 -9.47
N SER A 37 -11.78 -15.89 -10.45
CA SER A 37 -10.39 -15.62 -10.86
C SER A 37 -10.17 -14.18 -11.33
N THR A 38 -11.14 -13.59 -12.04
CA THR A 38 -11.08 -12.19 -12.46
C THR A 38 -11.14 -11.22 -11.28
N THR A 39 -12.05 -11.44 -10.33
CA THR A 39 -12.13 -10.62 -9.11
C THR A 39 -10.83 -10.67 -8.33
N VAL A 40 -10.28 -11.88 -8.17
CA VAL A 40 -8.98 -12.14 -7.56
C VAL A 40 -7.85 -11.37 -8.25
N LYS A 41 -7.74 -11.47 -9.58
CA LYS A 41 -6.69 -10.78 -10.35
C LYS A 41 -6.77 -9.26 -10.17
N TRP A 42 -7.96 -8.71 -10.04
CA TRP A 42 -8.17 -7.30 -9.70
C TRP A 42 -7.68 -6.94 -8.29
N ILE A 43 -7.98 -7.76 -7.28
CA ILE A 43 -7.45 -7.56 -5.91
C ILE A 43 -5.92 -7.51 -5.94
N PHE A 44 -5.33 -8.44 -6.67
CA PHE A 44 -3.90 -8.54 -6.80
C PHE A 44 -3.29 -7.33 -7.54
N MET A 45 -3.93 -6.87 -8.61
CA MET A 45 -3.47 -5.69 -9.35
C MET A 45 -3.56 -4.40 -8.52
N ILE A 46 -4.60 -4.25 -7.68
CA ILE A 46 -4.67 -3.14 -6.72
C ILE A 46 -3.50 -3.19 -5.74
N SER A 47 -3.22 -4.37 -5.17
CA SER A 47 -2.06 -4.58 -4.30
C SER A 47 -0.72 -4.27 -4.98
N LEU A 48 -0.59 -4.54 -6.28
CA LEU A 48 0.59 -4.18 -7.06
C LEU A 48 0.73 -2.66 -7.22
N ILE A 49 -0.37 -1.97 -7.50
CA ILE A 49 -0.38 -0.50 -7.61
C ILE A 49 -0.03 0.14 -6.26
N GLU A 50 -0.55 -0.38 -5.14
CA GLU A 50 -0.22 0.11 -3.79
C GLU A 50 1.28 -0.02 -3.49
N LEU A 51 1.88 -1.16 -3.82
CA LEU A 51 3.32 -1.36 -3.64
C LEU A 51 4.13 -0.44 -4.55
N GLY A 52 3.74 -0.35 -5.83
CA GLY A 52 4.37 0.52 -6.81
C GLY A 52 4.34 2.00 -6.41
N LEU A 53 3.21 2.48 -5.91
CA LEU A 53 3.08 3.85 -5.38
C LEU A 53 4.06 4.10 -4.24
N GLY A 54 4.17 3.18 -3.27
CA GLY A 54 5.10 3.32 -2.15
C GLY A 54 6.58 3.35 -2.60
N VAL A 55 6.94 2.52 -3.57
CA VAL A 55 8.31 2.50 -4.13
C VAL A 55 8.58 3.79 -4.89
N ILE A 56 7.65 4.26 -5.71
CA ILE A 56 7.78 5.51 -6.46
C ILE A 56 7.94 6.69 -5.52
N THR A 57 7.14 6.78 -4.45
CA THR A 57 7.29 7.88 -3.48
C THR A 57 8.63 7.84 -2.77
N GLY A 58 9.16 6.65 -2.45
CA GLY A 58 10.50 6.50 -1.86
C GLY A 58 11.63 6.89 -2.82
N ILE A 59 11.50 6.54 -4.10
CA ILE A 59 12.47 6.96 -5.14
C ILE A 59 12.38 8.47 -5.37
N LEU A 60 11.18 9.03 -5.48
CA LEU A 60 10.99 10.48 -5.64
C LEU A 60 11.60 11.23 -4.46
N SER A 61 11.39 10.78 -3.22
CA SER A 61 12.01 11.42 -2.05
C SER A 61 13.54 11.36 -2.08
N ALA A 62 14.12 10.29 -2.65
CA ALA A 62 15.57 10.17 -2.81
C ALA A 62 16.12 11.03 -3.96
N PHE A 63 15.35 11.25 -5.03
CA PHE A 63 15.76 12.04 -6.20
C PHE A 63 15.54 13.54 -6.05
N PHE A 64 14.51 13.98 -5.30
CA PHE A 64 14.25 15.40 -5.00
C PHE A 64 15.19 15.94 -3.91
N ASP A 65 16.48 15.63 -4.03
CA ASP A 65 17.56 15.96 -3.10
C ASP A 65 17.93 17.45 -3.12
N SER A 66 16.95 18.32 -2.86
CA SER A 66 17.15 19.74 -2.57
C SER A 66 17.59 19.98 -1.11
N HIS A 67 18.45 19.11 -0.56
CA HIS A 67 18.83 19.09 0.86
C HIS A 67 20.33 19.32 1.13
N LYS A 68 21.06 20.04 0.27
CA LYS A 68 22.49 20.34 0.51
C LYS A 68 22.74 21.00 1.88
N GLU A 69 21.83 21.85 2.33
CA GLU A 69 21.91 22.49 3.65
C GLU A 69 21.59 21.52 4.80
N GLY A 70 20.58 20.67 4.63
CA GLY A 70 20.22 19.63 5.61
C GLY A 70 21.33 18.60 5.81
N ILE A 71 21.97 18.13 4.74
CA ILE A 71 23.09 17.18 4.79
C ILE A 71 24.29 17.78 5.52
N THR A 72 24.61 19.05 5.25
CA THR A 72 25.74 19.75 5.90
C THR A 72 25.50 19.85 7.42
N HIS A 73 24.26 20.12 7.83
CA HIS A 73 23.91 20.20 9.23
C HIS A 73 23.89 18.82 9.92
N LEU A 74 23.38 17.79 9.26
CA LEU A 74 23.44 16.40 9.76
C LEU A 74 24.88 15.91 9.94
N LYS A 75 25.78 16.31 9.03
CA LYS A 75 27.23 16.05 9.16
C LYS A 75 27.84 16.79 10.36
N SER A 76 27.47 18.05 10.58
CA SER A 76 27.94 18.81 11.74
C SER A 76 27.52 18.21 13.09
N MET A 77 26.42 17.45 13.12
CA MET A 77 25.92 16.76 14.31
C MET A 77 26.52 15.35 14.49
N GLY A 78 27.37 14.88 13.57
CA GLY A 78 27.97 13.54 13.63
C GLY A 78 27.00 12.37 13.43
N ILE A 79 25.73 12.64 13.09
CA ILE A 79 24.67 11.62 12.94
C ILE A 79 24.50 11.15 11.50
N TYR A 80 25.14 11.83 10.53
CA TYR A 80 24.97 11.57 9.11
C TYR A 80 25.32 10.13 8.72
N GLU A 81 26.45 9.60 9.18
CA GLU A 81 26.89 8.23 8.86
C GLU A 81 25.89 7.18 9.36
N TYR A 82 25.30 7.39 10.54
CA TYR A 82 24.27 6.50 11.09
C TYR A 82 22.97 6.54 10.26
N LEU A 83 22.56 7.73 9.82
CA LEU A 83 21.37 7.89 8.97
C LEU A 83 21.57 7.27 7.59
N GLU A 84 22.79 7.34 7.04
CA GLU A 84 23.14 6.69 5.77
C GLU A 84 23.04 5.16 5.88
N ILE A 85 23.60 4.56 6.95
CA ILE A 85 23.48 3.12 7.21
C ILE A 85 22.00 2.71 7.35
N ILE A 86 21.20 3.48 8.10
CA ILE A 86 19.77 3.22 8.28
C ILE A 86 19.04 3.30 6.93
N SER A 87 19.36 4.27 6.08
CA SER A 87 18.78 4.41 4.74
C SER A 87 19.08 3.19 3.86
N VAL A 88 20.31 2.68 3.90
CA VAL A 88 20.70 1.44 3.19
C VAL A 88 19.90 0.25 3.71
N ILE A 89 19.76 0.10 5.03
CA ILE A 89 18.97 -0.99 5.63
C ILE A 89 17.50 -0.92 5.17
N ILE A 90 16.88 0.26 5.22
CA ILE A 90 15.50 0.47 4.77
C ILE A 90 15.35 0.07 3.30
N THR A 91 16.32 0.47 2.46
CA THR A 91 16.35 0.14 1.04
C THR A 91 16.43 -1.38 0.80
N VAL A 92 17.31 -2.08 1.53
CA VAL A 92 17.43 -3.54 1.45
C VAL A 92 16.12 -4.23 1.87
N VAL A 93 15.46 -3.75 2.91
CA VAL A 93 14.16 -4.28 3.36
C VAL A 93 13.08 -4.08 2.28
N ILE A 94 13.04 -2.90 1.65
CA ILE A 94 12.11 -2.60 0.54
C ILE A 94 12.36 -3.57 -0.65
N LEU A 95 13.62 -3.80 -1.01
CA LEU A 95 13.97 -4.79 -2.05
C LEU A 95 13.50 -6.20 -1.68
N GLY A 96 13.59 -6.59 -0.41
CA GLY A 96 13.03 -7.84 0.11
C GLY A 96 11.52 -7.95 -0.10
N PHE A 97 10.77 -6.88 0.18
CA PHE A 97 9.33 -6.83 -0.08
C PHE A 97 8.98 -6.93 -1.57
N ILE A 98 9.76 -6.26 -2.44
CA ILE A 98 9.61 -6.36 -3.89
C ILE A 98 9.82 -7.81 -4.36
N GLY A 99 10.87 -8.48 -3.88
CA GLY A 99 11.14 -9.89 -4.20
C GLY A 99 10.02 -10.83 -3.74
N ALA A 100 9.54 -10.66 -2.50
CA ALA A 100 8.42 -11.44 -1.96
C ALA A 100 7.14 -11.22 -2.77
N PHE A 101 6.90 -9.98 -3.22
CA PHE A 101 5.77 -9.65 -4.06
C PHE A 101 5.87 -10.31 -5.44
N PHE A 102 7.06 -10.28 -6.06
CA PHE A 102 7.28 -10.89 -7.38
C PHE A 102 7.14 -12.42 -7.35
N TYR A 103 7.60 -13.06 -6.28
CA TYR A 103 7.37 -14.50 -6.06
C TYR A 103 5.86 -14.80 -6.08
N GLN A 104 5.09 -13.97 -5.39
CA GLN A 104 3.65 -14.13 -5.28
C GLN A 104 2.92 -13.83 -6.60
N TYR A 105 3.39 -12.83 -7.36
CA TYR A 105 2.93 -12.54 -8.73
C TYR A 105 3.05 -13.77 -9.62
N LYS A 106 4.25 -14.38 -9.65
CA LYS A 106 4.54 -15.53 -10.50
C LYS A 106 3.65 -16.71 -10.13
N LYS A 107 3.38 -16.91 -8.84
CA LYS A 107 2.49 -17.98 -8.36
C LYS A 107 1.04 -17.78 -8.80
N ILE A 108 0.54 -16.55 -8.85
CA ILE A 108 -0.81 -16.24 -9.37
C ILE A 108 -0.91 -16.52 -10.88
N SER A 109 0.15 -16.24 -11.63
CA SER A 109 0.18 -16.46 -13.08
C SER A 109 0.13 -17.93 -13.49
N VAL A 110 0.52 -18.86 -12.59
CA VAL A 110 0.65 -20.30 -12.87
C VAL A 110 -0.36 -21.13 -12.04
N ALA A 111 -1.22 -20.51 -11.24
CA ALA A 111 -2.18 -21.23 -10.39
C ALA A 111 -3.23 -21.97 -11.24
N GLU A 112 -3.27 -23.31 -11.09
CA GLU A 112 -4.17 -24.19 -11.86
C GLU A 112 -5.54 -24.42 -11.20
N ASN A 113 -5.69 -24.14 -9.90
CA ASN A 113 -6.97 -24.27 -9.18
C ASN A 113 -7.35 -23.02 -8.34
N ILE A 114 -8.66 -22.82 -8.09
CA ILE A 114 -9.21 -21.69 -7.28
C ILE A 114 -8.56 -21.60 -5.91
N ARG A 115 -8.33 -22.75 -5.26
CA ARG A 115 -7.94 -22.80 -3.85
C ARG A 115 -6.53 -22.22 -3.66
N GLU A 116 -5.62 -22.58 -4.55
CA GLU A 116 -4.26 -22.04 -4.61
C GLU A 116 -4.28 -20.55 -4.96
N LEU A 117 -5.13 -20.16 -5.91
CA LEU A 117 -5.31 -18.77 -6.29
C LEU A 117 -5.77 -17.89 -5.10
N ILE A 118 -6.81 -18.33 -4.36
CA ILE A 118 -7.32 -17.63 -3.16
C ILE A 118 -6.23 -17.54 -2.08
N ASN A 119 -5.55 -18.65 -1.79
CA ASN A 119 -4.49 -18.68 -0.78
C ASN A 119 -3.34 -17.73 -1.15
N THR A 120 -3.03 -17.65 -2.44
CA THR A 120 -2.00 -16.78 -2.98
C THR A 120 -2.37 -15.31 -2.77
N ILE A 121 -3.61 -14.89 -3.02
CA ILE A 121 -4.06 -13.51 -2.70
C ILE A 121 -3.97 -13.22 -1.21
N VAL A 122 -4.45 -14.14 -0.36
CA VAL A 122 -4.46 -13.94 1.09
C VAL A 122 -3.04 -13.64 1.56
N ASN A 123 -2.05 -14.38 1.05
CA ASN A 123 -0.65 -14.16 1.35
C ASN A 123 -0.10 -12.87 0.72
N THR A 124 -0.42 -12.53 -0.53
CA THR A 124 -0.02 -11.23 -1.13
C THR A 124 -0.49 -10.06 -0.25
N ARG A 125 -1.74 -10.11 0.21
CA ARG A 125 -2.30 -9.04 1.05
C ARG A 125 -1.59 -8.93 2.39
N LYS A 126 -1.15 -10.04 2.99
CA LYS A 126 -0.32 -10.01 4.20
C LYS A 126 1.01 -9.32 3.91
N ILE A 127 1.68 -9.66 2.81
CA ILE A 127 2.95 -9.04 2.40
C ILE A 127 2.77 -7.54 2.21
N VAL A 128 1.75 -7.13 1.45
CA VAL A 128 1.43 -5.71 1.20
C VAL A 128 1.08 -4.99 2.49
N ARG A 129 0.34 -5.62 3.41
CA ARG A 129 0.04 -5.05 4.73
C ARG A 129 1.30 -4.81 5.54
N TYR A 130 2.22 -5.77 5.59
CA TYR A 130 3.50 -5.61 6.29
C TYR A 130 4.36 -4.53 5.62
N TYR A 131 4.36 -4.47 4.30
CA TYR A 131 5.06 -3.44 3.54
C TYR A 131 4.52 -2.03 3.84
N ILE A 132 3.20 -1.84 3.83
CA ILE A 132 2.55 -0.57 4.16
C ILE A 132 2.83 -0.20 5.62
N LEU A 133 2.73 -1.15 6.56
CA LEU A 133 3.00 -0.89 7.96
C LEU A 133 4.46 -0.47 8.18
N PHE A 134 5.40 -1.17 7.53
CA PHE A 134 6.81 -0.83 7.56
C PHE A 134 7.05 0.58 7.00
N ASN A 135 6.55 0.89 5.80
CA ASN A 135 6.69 2.21 5.21
C ASN A 135 6.02 3.32 6.02
N LEU A 136 4.82 3.08 6.55
CA LEU A 136 4.11 4.06 7.37
C LEU A 136 4.85 4.32 8.68
N GLY A 137 5.43 3.29 9.30
CA GLY A 137 6.25 3.43 10.49
C GLY A 137 7.55 4.19 10.22
N THR A 138 8.31 3.78 9.22
CA THR A 138 9.59 4.45 8.88
C THR A 138 9.37 5.88 8.41
N SER A 139 8.40 6.12 7.52
CA SER A 139 8.05 7.47 7.07
C SER A 139 7.50 8.33 8.20
N GLY A 140 6.71 7.78 9.12
CA GLY A 140 6.23 8.49 10.31
C GLY A 140 7.37 8.94 11.22
N ILE A 141 8.36 8.07 11.46
CA ILE A 141 9.56 8.42 12.25
C ILE A 141 10.37 9.50 11.53
N ILE A 142 10.67 9.32 10.23
CA ILE A 142 11.44 10.29 9.44
C ILE A 142 10.72 11.64 9.44
N PHE A 143 9.43 11.66 9.14
CA PHE A 143 8.62 12.88 9.15
C PHE A 143 8.64 13.59 10.51
N THR A 144 8.52 12.83 11.61
CA THR A 144 8.58 13.39 12.97
C THR A 144 9.93 14.06 13.24
N VAL A 145 11.03 13.38 12.95
CA VAL A 145 12.39 13.91 13.14
C VAL A 145 12.61 15.14 12.26
N SER A 146 12.26 15.07 10.97
CA SER A 146 12.41 16.18 10.03
C SER A 146 11.58 17.41 10.45
N MET A 147 10.36 17.21 10.93
CA MET A 147 9.50 18.32 11.38
C MET A 147 10.04 18.98 12.64
N LEU A 148 10.55 18.21 13.61
CA LEU A 148 11.16 18.75 14.83
C LEU A 148 12.44 19.54 14.51
N ILE A 149 13.29 19.04 13.62
CA ILE A 149 14.47 19.77 13.14
C ILE A 149 14.04 21.06 12.43
N GLY A 150 13.04 20.99 11.54
CA GLY A 150 12.54 22.15 10.81
C GLY A 150 11.96 23.23 11.72
N ILE A 151 11.22 22.84 12.77
CA ILE A 151 10.71 23.78 13.78
C ILE A 151 11.86 24.40 14.58
N SER A 152 12.85 23.59 14.99
CA SER A 152 14.03 24.09 15.69
C SER A 152 14.78 25.12 14.86
N GLN A 153 15.03 24.82 13.58
CA GLN A 153 15.71 25.72 12.66
C GLN A 153 14.88 26.99 12.41
N GLY A 154 13.58 26.85 12.12
CA GLY A 154 12.69 27.99 11.90
C GLY A 154 12.65 28.94 13.09
N TYR A 155 12.64 28.41 14.32
CA TYR A 155 12.73 29.22 15.53
C TYR A 155 14.09 29.92 15.67
N THR A 156 15.19 29.19 15.50
CA THR A 156 16.54 29.75 15.58
C THR A 156 16.74 30.88 14.57
N THR A 157 16.33 30.67 13.31
CA THR A 157 16.42 31.69 12.26
C THR A 157 15.56 32.91 12.59
N ALA A 158 14.33 32.73 13.08
CA ALA A 158 13.46 33.84 13.46
C ALA A 158 14.08 34.71 14.58
N MET A 159 14.66 34.08 15.61
CA MET A 159 15.29 34.82 16.71
C MET A 159 16.62 35.48 16.32
N GLN A 160 17.37 34.87 15.40
CA GLN A 160 18.58 35.49 14.83
C GLN A 160 18.24 36.74 14.01
N LEU A 161 17.12 36.76 13.29
CA LEU A 161 16.62 37.94 12.58
C LEU A 161 16.22 39.07 13.55
N ASP A 162 15.74 38.72 14.74
CA ASP A 162 15.45 39.66 15.82
C ASP A 162 16.71 40.10 16.60
N GLY A 163 17.91 39.71 16.14
CA GLY A 163 19.19 40.12 16.71
C GLY A 163 19.64 39.32 17.94
N ILE A 164 18.99 38.19 18.24
CA ILE A 164 19.39 37.29 19.33
C ILE A 164 20.45 36.32 18.80
N GLU A 165 21.69 36.51 19.25
CA GLU A 165 22.77 35.53 19.00
C GLU A 165 22.56 34.28 19.89
N ASN A 166 22.62 33.10 19.27
CA ASN A 166 22.45 31.78 19.92
C ASN A 166 21.16 31.64 20.75
N PRO A 167 19.98 31.70 20.11
CA PRO A 167 18.70 31.61 20.80
C PRO A 167 18.49 30.23 21.45
N HIS A 168 18.17 30.23 22.75
CA HIS A 168 17.76 29.02 23.45
C HIS A 168 16.26 28.78 23.26
N ILE A 169 15.88 27.58 22.78
CA ILE A 169 14.48 27.24 22.54
C ILE A 169 13.77 26.97 23.88
N PRO A 170 12.76 27.77 24.26
CA PRO A 170 12.02 27.54 25.50
C PRO A 170 11.35 26.16 25.51
N LEU A 171 11.35 25.51 26.67
CA LEU A 171 10.72 24.20 26.86
C LEU A 171 9.23 24.18 26.46
N LYS A 172 8.52 25.30 26.63
CA LYS A 172 7.13 25.47 26.17
C LYS A 172 6.98 25.28 24.66
N ILE A 173 7.93 25.78 23.86
CA ILE A 173 7.91 25.63 22.40
C ILE A 173 8.16 24.18 22.02
N TRP A 174 9.12 23.51 22.68
CA TRP A 174 9.37 22.08 22.50
C TRP A 174 8.17 21.19 22.79
N ILE A 175 7.45 21.47 23.89
CA ILE A 175 6.24 20.71 24.24
C ILE A 175 5.15 20.96 23.19
N LEU A 176 4.90 22.23 22.84
CA LEU A 176 3.85 22.58 21.88
C LEU A 176 4.13 22.01 20.49
N SER A 177 5.37 22.09 20.01
CA SER A 177 5.78 21.52 18.72
C SER A 177 5.60 20.01 18.70
N SER A 178 6.01 19.33 19.77
CA SER A 178 5.85 17.87 19.89
C SER A 178 4.37 17.46 19.85
N ILE A 179 3.48 18.18 20.53
CA ILE A 179 2.04 17.93 20.50
C ILE A 179 1.49 18.10 19.07
N ILE A 180 1.86 19.18 18.38
CA ILE A 180 1.42 19.43 17.00
C ILE A 180 1.88 18.29 16.08
N VAL A 181 3.15 17.89 16.16
CA VAL A 181 3.71 16.80 15.34
C VAL A 181 2.95 15.49 15.59
N ILE A 182 2.70 15.14 16.86
CA ILE A 182 1.96 13.94 17.23
C ILE A 182 0.54 13.96 16.66
N ILE A 183 -0.15 15.09 16.73
CA ILE A 183 -1.49 15.25 16.16
C ILE A 183 -1.45 15.07 14.65
N THR A 184 -0.51 15.72 13.96
CA THR A 184 -0.35 15.61 12.51
C THR A 184 -0.09 14.16 12.08
N VAL A 185 0.84 13.48 12.73
CA VAL A 185 1.16 12.06 12.45
C VAL A 185 -0.05 11.17 12.71
N SER A 186 -0.78 11.40 13.81
CA SER A 186 -1.98 10.64 14.15
C SER A 186 -3.08 10.79 13.11
N ILE A 187 -3.28 12.00 12.56
CA ILE A 187 -4.24 12.25 11.48
C ILE A 187 -3.84 11.47 10.23
N ILE A 188 -2.57 11.52 9.83
CA ILE A 188 -2.06 10.80 8.65
C ILE A 188 -2.27 9.29 8.80
N ILE A 189 -1.89 8.72 9.95
CA ILE A 189 -2.06 7.28 10.23
C ILE A 189 -3.54 6.90 10.17
N THR A 190 -4.43 7.73 10.72
CA THR A 190 -5.88 7.49 10.70
C THR A 190 -6.44 7.48 9.29
N ILE A 191 -6.00 8.42 8.43
CA ILE A 191 -6.41 8.48 7.02
C ILE A 191 -5.95 7.22 6.28
N VAL A 192 -4.67 6.84 6.40
CA VAL A 192 -4.12 5.66 5.75
C VAL A 192 -4.84 4.39 6.22
N TRP A 193 -5.10 4.27 7.53
CA TRP A 193 -5.86 3.15 8.09
C TRP A 193 -7.29 3.10 7.55
N TYR A 194 -7.97 4.24 7.42
CA TYR A 194 -9.33 4.29 6.89
C TYR A 194 -9.39 3.90 5.40
N ILE A 195 -8.44 4.39 4.59
CA ILE A 195 -8.29 3.98 3.18
C ILE A 195 -8.09 2.47 3.10
N TYR A 196 -7.20 1.91 3.92
CA TYR A 196 -6.95 0.48 3.97
C TYR A 196 -8.22 -0.29 4.35
N LYS A 197 -8.93 0.12 5.40
CA LYS A 197 -10.19 -0.52 5.81
C LYS A 197 -11.24 -0.51 4.69
N LEU A 198 -11.31 0.59 3.94
CA LEU A 198 -12.28 0.77 2.86
C LEU A 198 -11.98 -0.10 1.63
N ILE A 199 -10.71 -0.11 1.17
CA ILE A 199 -10.26 -0.92 0.03
C ILE A 199 -10.48 -2.40 0.33
N TYR A 200 -9.98 -2.87 1.47
CA TYR A 200 -9.97 -4.29 1.80
C TYR A 200 -11.33 -4.80 2.28
N GLY A 201 -12.11 -4.00 3.01
CA GLY A 201 -13.42 -4.37 3.52
C GLY A 201 -14.47 -4.60 2.42
N ARG A 202 -14.50 -3.74 1.39
CA ARG A 202 -15.44 -3.87 0.26
C ARG A 202 -15.08 -5.03 -0.65
N LEU A 203 -13.78 -5.23 -0.91
CA LEU A 203 -13.30 -6.33 -1.76
C LEU A 203 -13.56 -7.71 -1.13
N LEU A 204 -13.34 -7.87 0.19
CA LEU A 204 -13.54 -9.16 0.87
C LEU A 204 -15.01 -9.58 0.89
N LYS A 205 -15.92 -8.65 1.18
CA LYS A 205 -17.37 -8.95 1.18
C LYS A 205 -17.83 -9.48 -0.18
N LYS A 206 -17.32 -8.89 -1.26
CA LYS A 206 -17.67 -9.30 -2.63
C LYS A 206 -17.10 -10.68 -2.97
N LEU A 207 -15.88 -11.00 -2.52
CA LEU A 207 -15.25 -12.30 -2.75
C LEU A 207 -15.92 -13.42 -1.92
N HIS A 208 -16.25 -13.16 -0.65
CA HIS A 208 -16.87 -14.14 0.23
C HIS A 208 -18.29 -14.49 -0.22
N LYS A 209 -19.07 -13.50 -0.65
CA LYS A 209 -20.41 -13.72 -1.20
C LYS A 209 -20.38 -14.61 -2.44
N ASN A 210 -19.47 -14.33 -3.38
CA ASN A 210 -19.30 -15.16 -4.57
C ASN A 210 -18.84 -16.59 -4.25
N HIS A 211 -18.08 -16.81 -3.17
CA HIS A 211 -17.63 -18.13 -2.74
C HIS A 211 -18.71 -18.90 -1.97
N GLN A 212 -19.58 -18.22 -1.23
CA GLN A 212 -20.73 -18.85 -0.57
C GLN A 212 -21.79 -19.26 -1.59
N GLU A 213 -22.09 -18.40 -2.57
CA GLU A 213 -22.95 -18.75 -3.72
C GLU A 213 -22.40 -19.95 -4.52
N LEU A 214 -21.07 -20.16 -4.52
CA LEU A 214 -20.43 -21.34 -5.10
C LEU A 214 -20.65 -22.62 -4.29
N LEU A 215 -20.65 -22.53 -2.96
CA LEU A 215 -20.83 -23.67 -2.05
C LEU A 215 -22.30 -24.07 -1.88
N GLU A 216 -23.24 -23.15 -2.06
CA GLU A 216 -24.68 -23.42 -2.02
C GLU A 216 -25.21 -24.08 -3.31
N LEU A 217 -24.39 -24.12 -4.37
CA LEU A 217 -24.70 -24.78 -5.65
C LEU A 217 -24.03 -26.17 -5.79
N GLU A 218 -23.22 -26.59 -4.81
CA GLU A 218 -22.84 -28.01 -4.60
C GLU A 218 -24.02 -28.81 -4.03
#